data_AF-A0A3A8X032-F1
#
_entry.id   AF-A0A3A8X032-F1
#
_cell.length_a   1.000
_cell.length_b   1.000
_cell.length_c   1.000
_cell.angle_alpha   90.00
_cell.angle_beta   90.00
_cell.angle_gamma   90.00
#
_symmetry.space_group_name_H-M   'P 1'
#
loop_
_entity.id
_entity.type
_entity.pdbx_description
1 polymer ?
#
loop_
_entity_poly.entity_id
_entity_poly.type
_entity_poly.pdbx_seq_one_letter_code
_entity_poly.pdbx_strand_id
1 'polypeptide(L)'
;MKYNIFFYKNLNEMNNKKVVIFGCTDNAREFALRLLREEIRFDYFLQPYGKGDEYELPVLYSKQIISIAECRRMDDFVIICPYIDLKFAKAVLCEAGLNSQLLVVEDVHPYIKNSDNVIIYGMGGGAHKLYQKYGEILNVKYFVDSKSENNGMLFENCPVLGRKELKNLAGDSVVIIASVYYRQIAEELVENVEIESDHIFRHLEGGLRLNEDLSFIIPEGSFKDILFTAKKKKLFLYGYKCIVESLERKFNLLDIPVQTLVRKSEKEDGTIYDLIYKSFEDTMFVITDGYSLEGKNKIREAGITEKDVIWAEDYSLFRSCREKYMLDPILGVTPENEDEGGKDRYYGFKEFSYKKENKKPLVILTLGGSTTAAYFVREKTWSEKLSDLLKEKGIAHIIYCGGMHSYTASGELLKFIRDGIWMQPDIVLSYSGVNNLHEEITSYSEQRFISNYLGDLYEKTFISSGVRNWNTSAKVYYGINPDIGRFEYWLSQEKMMHAICDCLNIKFRCFLQPMLFTKRNYCVEDAEVIVKLDVFWNKIMRKYQYVNNWRENEKWNNKLCSAWESIVEHAYDFRNKGEKIDAEWFVNLSGLFDDVSGVYMDEAHVYEWGNQMIAEKIYDAIEQWLQ
;
A
#
# COMPACT_ATOMS: atom_id res chain seq x y z
N MET A 1 -5.63 -12.04 28.38
CA MET A 1 -5.89 -12.80 27.14
C MET A 1 -4.56 -13.15 26.53
N LYS A 2 -4.17 -14.43 26.54
CA LYS A 2 -2.78 -14.81 26.24
C LYS A 2 -2.57 -15.44 24.87
N TYR A 3 -3.63 -15.76 24.13
CA TYR A 3 -3.49 -16.74 23.05
C TYR A 3 -3.76 -16.16 21.65
N ASN A 4 -2.69 -16.17 20.84
CA ASN A 4 -2.76 -16.09 19.39
C ASN A 4 -3.33 -17.41 18.83
N ILE A 5 -3.90 -17.35 17.62
CA ILE A 5 -4.39 -18.54 16.89
C ILE A 5 -3.29 -19.59 16.70
N PHE A 6 -2.05 -19.10 16.58
CA PHE A 6 -0.86 -19.92 16.42
C PHE A 6 -0.04 -19.94 17.71
N PHE A 7 0.60 -21.07 17.95
CA PHE A 7 1.63 -21.20 18.98
C PHE A 7 2.93 -21.70 18.34
N TYR A 8 4.04 -21.43 19.03
CA TYR A 8 5.38 -21.76 18.56
C TYR A 8 5.98 -22.90 19.39
N LYS A 9 6.45 -23.94 18.69
CA LYS A 9 7.12 -25.10 19.29
C LYS A 9 8.54 -25.25 18.75
N ASN A 10 9.34 -26.07 19.43
CA ASN A 10 10.70 -26.44 19.02
C ASN A 10 11.66 -25.26 18.82
N LEU A 11 11.42 -24.11 19.46
CA LEU A 11 12.29 -22.93 19.34
C LEU A 11 13.75 -23.22 19.75
N ASN A 12 13.95 -24.13 20.70
CA ASN A 12 15.30 -24.55 21.10
C ASN A 12 16.11 -25.18 19.97
N GLU A 13 15.46 -25.77 18.97
CA GLU A 13 16.14 -26.37 17.81
C GLU A 13 16.67 -25.33 16.82
N MET A 14 16.22 -24.08 16.95
CA MET A 14 16.70 -22.93 16.17
C MET A 14 17.92 -22.27 16.81
N ASN A 15 18.20 -22.54 18.09
CA ASN A 15 19.30 -21.91 18.81
C ASN A 15 20.64 -22.23 18.15
N ASN A 16 21.44 -21.18 17.91
CA ASN A 16 22.74 -21.22 17.23
C ASN A 16 22.70 -21.61 15.75
N LYS A 17 21.52 -21.82 15.16
CA LYS A 17 21.38 -22.11 13.73
C LYS A 17 20.96 -20.88 12.95
N LYS A 18 21.28 -20.87 11.66
CA LYS A 18 20.68 -19.92 10.71
C LYS A 18 19.23 -20.30 10.46
N VAL A 19 18.34 -19.32 10.53
CA VAL A 19 16.89 -19.54 10.36
C VAL A 19 16.44 -19.00 9.01
N VAL A 20 15.92 -19.89 8.18
CA VAL A 20 15.47 -19.59 6.81
C VAL A 20 13.95 -19.71 6.75
N ILE A 21 13.26 -18.63 6.40
CA ILE A 21 11.80 -18.65 6.17
C ILE A 21 11.52 -19.16 4.76
N PHE A 22 10.72 -20.20 4.62
CA PHE A 22 10.31 -20.73 3.34
C PHE A 22 9.35 -19.77 2.61
N GLY A 23 9.72 -19.37 1.39
CA GLY A 23 8.90 -18.52 0.52
C GLY A 23 9.12 -17.02 0.73
N CYS A 24 8.57 -16.23 -0.20
CA CYS A 24 8.53 -14.76 -0.14
C CYS A 24 7.11 -14.21 -0.31
N THR A 25 6.10 -15.08 -0.15
CA THR A 25 4.66 -14.80 -0.28
C THR A 25 4.17 -13.92 0.87
N ASP A 26 2.95 -13.38 0.74
CA ASP A 26 2.27 -12.71 1.86
C ASP A 26 2.14 -13.58 3.12
N ASN A 27 1.96 -14.90 2.97
CA ASN A 27 1.98 -15.82 4.12
C ASN A 27 3.33 -15.84 4.82
N ALA A 28 4.44 -15.93 4.07
CA ALA A 28 5.79 -15.92 4.61
C ALA A 28 6.13 -14.57 5.28
N ARG A 29 5.64 -13.46 4.72
CA ARG A 29 5.81 -12.10 5.28
C ARG A 29 5.05 -11.90 6.57
N GLU A 30 3.77 -12.25 6.58
CA GLU A 30 2.98 -12.19 7.81
C GLU A 30 3.59 -13.09 8.88
N PHE A 31 4.07 -14.28 8.50
CA PHE A 31 4.76 -15.18 9.40
C PHE A 31 6.03 -14.57 9.98
N ALA A 32 6.86 -13.93 9.15
CA ALA A 32 8.03 -13.18 9.61
C ALA A 32 7.64 -12.09 10.63
N LEU A 33 6.56 -11.35 10.37
CA LEU A 33 6.06 -10.36 11.34
C LEU A 33 5.59 -11.00 12.63
N ARG A 34 4.95 -12.17 12.58
CA ARG A 34 4.57 -12.91 13.80
C ARG A 34 5.80 -13.38 14.57
N LEU A 35 6.85 -13.87 13.89
CA LEU A 35 8.13 -14.20 14.54
C LEU A 35 8.75 -12.98 15.23
N LEU A 36 8.74 -11.80 14.60
CA LEU A 36 9.23 -10.56 15.23
C LEU A 36 8.40 -10.14 16.45
N ARG A 37 7.09 -10.43 16.48
CA ARG A 37 6.24 -10.18 17.67
C ARG A 37 6.67 -11.06 18.84
N GLU A 38 7.03 -12.31 18.56
CA GLU A 38 7.54 -13.28 19.55
C GLU A 38 9.05 -13.13 19.82
N GLU A 39 9.67 -12.06 19.31
CA GLU A 39 11.11 -11.78 19.42
C GLU A 39 12.02 -12.92 18.89
N ILE A 40 11.54 -13.67 17.89
CA ILE A 40 12.27 -14.75 17.23
C ILE A 40 13.06 -14.19 16.04
N ARG A 41 14.39 -14.39 16.05
CA ARG A 41 15.29 -14.01 14.95
C ARG A 41 15.09 -14.92 13.74
N PHE A 42 15.20 -14.33 12.55
CA PHE A 42 15.43 -15.05 11.30
C PHE A 42 16.49 -14.35 10.46
N ASP A 43 17.12 -15.10 9.56
CA ASP A 43 18.29 -14.64 8.82
C ASP A 43 18.03 -14.51 7.32
N TYR A 44 17.16 -15.36 6.74
CA TYR A 44 16.93 -15.39 5.30
C TYR A 44 15.47 -15.70 4.94
N PHE A 45 15.08 -15.35 3.72
CA PHE A 45 13.92 -15.91 3.04
C PHE A 45 14.40 -16.86 1.93
N LEU A 46 13.73 -18.00 1.74
CA LEU A 46 14.05 -18.95 0.69
C LEU A 46 13.11 -18.73 -0.50
N GLN A 47 13.69 -18.51 -1.67
CA GLN A 47 12.97 -18.49 -2.93
C GLN A 47 12.84 -19.93 -3.47
N PRO A 48 11.64 -20.55 -3.43
CA PRO A 48 11.48 -21.96 -3.80
C PRO A 48 11.55 -22.21 -5.32
N TYR A 49 11.50 -21.15 -6.13
CA TYR A 49 11.43 -21.24 -7.58
C TYR A 49 12.42 -20.29 -8.26
N GLY A 50 13.19 -20.82 -9.21
CA GLY A 50 14.14 -20.07 -10.03
C GLY A 50 15.27 -20.98 -10.50
N LYS A 51 15.63 -20.90 -11.79
CA LYS A 51 16.84 -21.58 -12.29
C LYS A 51 18.05 -20.70 -12.01
N GLY A 52 18.87 -21.15 -11.06
CA GLY A 52 20.29 -20.77 -10.96
C GLY A 52 20.57 -19.33 -10.52
N ASP A 53 21.87 -19.09 -10.29
CA ASP A 53 22.49 -17.85 -9.79
C ASP A 53 22.39 -16.65 -10.77
N GLU A 54 21.39 -16.61 -11.68
CA GLU A 54 21.33 -15.63 -12.78
C GLU A 54 20.81 -14.25 -12.36
N TYR A 55 20.30 -14.10 -11.13
CA TYR A 55 19.76 -12.83 -10.64
C TYR A 55 20.24 -12.56 -9.21
N GLU A 56 20.64 -11.31 -8.96
CA GLU A 56 20.80 -10.81 -7.60
C GLU A 56 19.41 -10.80 -6.95
N LEU A 57 19.24 -11.67 -5.96
CA LEU A 57 17.98 -11.78 -5.24
C LEU A 57 17.81 -10.54 -4.34
N PRO A 58 16.63 -9.89 -4.36
CA PRO A 58 16.37 -8.73 -3.52
C PRO A 58 16.37 -9.11 -2.03
N VAL A 59 16.37 -8.10 -1.17
CA VAL A 59 16.11 -8.31 0.26
C VAL A 59 14.64 -8.06 0.60
N LEU A 60 14.10 -8.85 1.51
CA LEU A 60 12.77 -8.70 2.11
C LEU A 60 12.94 -8.48 3.61
N TYR A 61 12.33 -7.41 4.15
CA TYR A 61 12.53 -6.98 5.53
C TYR A 61 14.00 -6.86 5.96
N SER A 62 14.84 -6.35 5.04
CA SER A 62 16.30 -6.25 5.22
C SER A 62 17.02 -7.60 5.38
N LYS A 63 16.35 -8.71 5.08
CA LYS A 63 16.94 -10.05 5.02
C LYS A 63 17.07 -10.50 3.58
N GLN A 64 18.19 -11.15 3.28
CA GLN A 64 18.47 -11.65 1.93
C GLN A 64 17.48 -12.74 1.55
N ILE A 65 16.93 -12.65 0.34
CA ILE A 65 16.26 -13.77 -0.30
C ILE A 65 17.36 -14.65 -0.91
N ILE A 66 17.35 -15.94 -0.61
CA ILE A 66 18.33 -16.92 -1.10
C ILE A 66 17.65 -17.99 -1.95
N SER A 67 18.38 -18.57 -2.89
CA SER A 67 17.95 -19.70 -3.70
C SER A 67 18.10 -21.03 -2.95
N ILE A 68 17.46 -22.08 -3.46
CA ILE A 68 17.68 -23.46 -2.99
C ILE A 68 19.16 -23.88 -3.11
N ALA A 69 19.87 -23.39 -4.14
CA ALA A 69 21.27 -23.72 -4.37
C ALA A 69 22.20 -23.06 -3.33
N GLU A 70 21.94 -21.79 -2.97
CA GLU A 70 22.62 -21.12 -1.86
C GLU A 70 22.30 -21.79 -0.52
N CYS A 71 21.03 -22.12 -0.28
CA CYS A 71 20.58 -22.79 0.95
C CYS A 71 21.29 -24.14 1.16
N ARG A 72 21.51 -24.93 0.09
CA ARG A 72 22.28 -26.20 0.16
C ARG A 72 23.75 -26.03 0.54
N ARG A 73 24.33 -24.85 0.28
CA ARG A 73 25.73 -24.53 0.61
C ARG A 73 25.87 -23.99 2.03
N MET A 74 24.77 -23.73 2.74
CA MET A 74 24.80 -23.26 4.11
C MET A 74 25.09 -24.41 5.06
N ASP A 75 25.95 -24.16 6.03
CA ASP A 75 26.11 -25.00 7.21
C ASP A 75 25.18 -24.54 8.33
N ASP A 76 24.75 -25.49 9.16
CA ASP A 76 23.99 -25.30 10.40
C ASP A 76 22.79 -24.34 10.28
N PHE A 77 21.77 -24.78 9.55
CA PHE A 77 20.55 -24.02 9.33
C PHE A 77 19.30 -24.86 9.53
N VAL A 78 18.17 -24.19 9.72
CA VAL A 78 16.83 -24.77 9.68
C VAL A 78 15.94 -23.94 8.77
N ILE A 79 15.02 -24.62 8.09
CA ILE A 79 13.97 -24.00 7.29
C ILE A 79 12.68 -24.05 8.10
N ILE A 80 12.03 -22.91 8.26
CA ILE A 80 10.72 -22.79 8.90
C ILE A 80 9.71 -22.27 7.89
N CYS A 81 8.44 -22.60 8.05
CA CYS A 81 7.39 -22.12 7.14
C CYS A 81 6.11 -21.81 7.92
N PRO A 82 5.24 -20.93 7.41
CA PRO A 82 3.92 -20.77 7.97
C PRO A 82 3.13 -22.07 7.83
N TYR A 83 2.22 -22.32 8.77
CA TYR A 83 1.43 -23.56 8.80
C TYR A 83 0.66 -23.80 7.49
N ILE A 84 0.10 -22.73 6.91
CA ILE A 84 -0.68 -22.78 5.66
C ILE A 84 0.17 -23.21 4.44
N ASP A 85 1.47 -22.92 4.44
CA ASP A 85 2.37 -23.30 3.34
C ASP A 85 3.08 -24.64 3.61
N LEU A 86 2.84 -25.31 4.74
CA LEU A 86 3.60 -26.49 5.17
C LEU A 86 3.55 -27.65 4.18
N LYS A 87 2.37 -27.94 3.61
CA LYS A 87 2.20 -29.01 2.62
C LYS A 87 3.03 -28.73 1.37
N PHE A 88 3.01 -27.48 0.93
CA PHE A 88 3.75 -27.02 -0.24
C PHE A 88 5.27 -27.01 0.02
N ALA A 89 5.70 -26.49 1.17
CA ALA A 89 7.10 -26.49 1.59
C ALA A 89 7.68 -27.91 1.63
N LYS A 90 6.95 -28.88 2.21
CA LYS A 90 7.38 -30.29 2.22
C LYS A 90 7.61 -30.86 0.82
N ALA A 91 6.71 -30.58 -0.12
CA ALA A 91 6.85 -31.08 -1.49
C ALA A 91 8.12 -30.53 -2.15
N VAL A 92 8.32 -29.21 -2.14
CA VAL A 92 9.48 -28.55 -2.73
C VAL A 92 10.79 -28.97 -2.06
N LEU A 93 10.83 -29.00 -0.72
CA LEU A 93 12.02 -29.34 0.02
C LEU A 93 12.37 -30.82 -0.08
N CYS A 94 11.38 -31.71 -0.29
CA CYS A 94 11.63 -33.12 -0.58
C CYS A 94 12.32 -33.28 -1.94
N GLU A 95 11.80 -32.65 -2.99
CA GLU A 95 12.42 -32.62 -4.32
C GLU A 95 13.83 -32.00 -4.29
N ALA A 96 14.03 -31.00 -3.43
CA ALA A 96 15.32 -30.35 -3.22
C ALA A 96 16.28 -31.12 -2.31
N GLY A 97 15.90 -32.24 -1.69
CA GLY A 97 16.74 -32.96 -0.73
C GLY A 97 17.03 -32.18 0.57
N LEU A 98 16.15 -31.23 0.93
CA LEU A 98 16.25 -30.36 2.10
C LEU A 98 15.17 -30.64 3.15
N ASN A 99 14.32 -31.67 2.97
CA ASN A 99 13.22 -31.95 3.88
C ASN A 99 13.65 -32.24 5.33
N SER A 100 14.87 -32.76 5.55
CA SER A 100 15.42 -32.95 6.90
C SER A 100 15.72 -31.65 7.64
N GLN A 101 15.82 -30.53 6.92
CA GLN A 101 16.04 -29.20 7.49
C GLN A 101 14.74 -28.45 7.78
N LEU A 102 13.58 -28.98 7.36
CA LEU A 102 12.29 -28.37 7.63
C LEU A 102 11.88 -28.60 9.09
N LEU A 103 11.84 -27.51 9.86
CA LEU A 103 11.38 -27.46 11.23
C LEU A 103 9.98 -26.84 11.29
N VAL A 104 9.00 -27.60 11.78
CA VAL A 104 7.63 -27.09 11.98
C VAL A 104 7.55 -26.35 13.31
N VAL A 105 7.74 -25.04 13.25
CA VAL A 105 7.70 -24.17 14.44
C VAL A 105 6.31 -23.59 14.71
N GLU A 106 5.51 -23.33 13.69
CA GLU A 106 4.15 -22.79 13.81
C GLU A 106 3.10 -23.91 13.69
N ASP A 107 2.14 -23.93 14.61
CA ASP A 107 0.99 -24.83 14.56
C ASP A 107 -0.25 -24.11 15.10
N VAL A 108 -1.43 -24.58 14.72
CA VAL A 108 -2.70 -24.04 15.21
C VAL A 108 -2.86 -24.43 16.68
N HIS A 109 -3.25 -23.49 17.53
CA HIS A 109 -3.36 -23.70 18.97
C HIS A 109 -4.14 -24.99 19.28
N PRO A 110 -3.68 -25.86 20.21
CA PRO A 110 -4.29 -27.17 20.42
C PRO A 110 -5.79 -27.10 20.73
N TYR A 111 -6.23 -26.13 21.54
CA TYR A 111 -7.65 -25.90 21.80
C TYR A 111 -8.45 -25.63 20.52
N ILE A 112 -7.96 -24.75 19.63
CA ILE A 112 -8.61 -24.48 18.34
C ILE A 112 -8.62 -25.75 17.47
N LYS A 113 -7.46 -26.40 17.34
CA LYS A 113 -7.26 -27.56 16.47
C LYS A 113 -8.10 -28.77 16.85
N ASN A 114 -8.32 -28.97 18.15
CA ASN A 114 -9.07 -30.09 18.69
C ASN A 114 -10.54 -29.75 18.97
N SER A 115 -10.96 -28.49 18.78
CA SER A 115 -12.36 -28.09 19.00
C SER A 115 -13.19 -28.40 17.76
N ASP A 116 -14.30 -29.11 17.97
CA ASP A 116 -15.33 -29.32 16.95
C ASP A 116 -16.27 -28.11 16.81
N ASN A 117 -16.12 -27.09 17.65
CA ASN A 117 -17.00 -25.93 17.73
C ASN A 117 -16.22 -24.62 17.78
N VAL A 118 -15.55 -24.27 16.68
CA VAL A 118 -14.88 -22.98 16.54
C VAL A 118 -15.90 -21.91 16.14
N ILE A 119 -15.89 -20.80 16.86
CA ILE A 119 -16.80 -19.67 16.69
C ILE A 119 -15.98 -18.42 16.36
N ILE A 120 -16.32 -17.72 15.29
CA ILE A 120 -15.71 -16.41 14.99
C ILE A 120 -16.63 -15.30 15.50
N TYR A 121 -16.12 -14.49 16.44
CA TYR A 121 -16.86 -13.33 16.94
C TYR A 121 -16.60 -12.10 16.06
N GLY A 122 -17.59 -11.74 15.25
CA GLY A 122 -17.59 -10.63 14.29
C GLY A 122 -18.07 -11.05 12.89
N MET A 123 -18.68 -10.12 12.14
CA MET A 123 -19.08 -10.30 10.72
C MET A 123 -18.50 -9.21 9.80
N GLY A 124 -17.47 -8.51 10.26
CA GLY A 124 -16.81 -7.47 9.48
C GLY A 124 -15.78 -8.04 8.49
N GLY A 125 -15.09 -7.14 7.78
CA GLY A 125 -14.02 -7.51 6.84
C GLY A 125 -12.92 -8.35 7.48
N GLY A 126 -12.61 -8.13 8.77
CA GLY A 126 -11.62 -8.93 9.49
C GLY A 126 -12.05 -10.38 9.76
N ALA A 127 -13.34 -10.61 10.01
CA ALA A 127 -13.89 -11.96 10.16
C ALA A 127 -13.94 -12.69 8.81
N HIS A 128 -14.34 -11.97 7.75
CA HIS A 128 -14.33 -12.48 6.38
C HIS A 128 -12.92 -12.95 5.97
N LYS A 129 -11.91 -12.10 6.12
CA LYS A 129 -10.51 -12.42 5.78
C LYS A 129 -9.96 -13.58 6.62
N LEU A 130 -10.23 -13.59 7.93
CA LEU A 130 -9.86 -14.71 8.80
C LEU A 130 -10.44 -16.03 8.27
N TYR A 131 -11.74 -16.05 7.95
CA TYR A 131 -12.41 -17.26 7.47
C TYR A 131 -11.93 -17.66 6.08
N GLN A 132 -11.78 -16.72 5.16
CA GLN A 132 -11.24 -17.00 3.83
C GLN A 132 -9.84 -17.62 3.91
N LYS A 133 -9.01 -17.15 4.85
CA LYS A 133 -7.63 -17.61 5.00
C LYS A 133 -7.51 -18.92 5.78
N TYR A 134 -8.33 -19.13 6.80
CA TYR A 134 -8.14 -20.22 7.76
C TYR A 134 -9.38 -21.09 7.96
N GLY A 135 -10.52 -20.79 7.35
CA GLY A 135 -11.79 -21.50 7.57
C GLY A 135 -11.80 -22.97 7.14
N GLU A 136 -10.89 -23.39 6.26
CA GLU A 136 -10.70 -24.83 5.98
C GLU A 136 -9.93 -25.56 7.09
N ILE A 137 -9.14 -24.83 7.87
CA ILE A 137 -8.28 -25.35 8.94
C ILE A 137 -8.98 -25.22 10.30
N LEU A 138 -9.71 -24.12 10.49
CA LEU A 138 -10.54 -23.81 11.64
C LEU A 138 -11.90 -24.42 11.36
N ASN A 139 -12.35 -25.42 12.13
CA ASN A 139 -13.67 -26.03 11.97
C ASN A 139 -14.79 -25.05 12.41
N VAL A 140 -14.95 -23.94 11.69
CA VAL A 140 -15.82 -22.82 12.04
C VAL A 140 -17.27 -23.26 11.86
N LYS A 141 -18.02 -23.23 12.96
CA LYS A 141 -19.45 -23.59 12.97
C LYS A 141 -20.35 -22.36 12.94
N TYR A 142 -19.93 -21.29 13.59
CA TYR A 142 -20.76 -20.11 13.82
C TYR A 142 -19.97 -18.82 13.68
N PHE A 143 -20.68 -17.78 13.24
CA PHE A 143 -20.28 -16.40 13.46
C PHE A 143 -21.14 -15.77 14.55
N VAL A 144 -20.63 -14.75 15.24
CA VAL A 144 -21.41 -13.98 16.21
C VAL A 144 -21.43 -12.51 15.81
N ASP A 145 -22.61 -11.89 15.84
CA ASP A 145 -22.76 -10.44 15.71
C ASP A 145 -23.37 -9.83 16.98
N SER A 146 -22.92 -8.61 17.25
CA SER A 146 -23.48 -7.74 18.27
C SER A 146 -24.93 -7.31 17.97
N LYS A 147 -25.32 -7.28 16.69
CA LYS A 147 -26.63 -6.88 16.18
C LYS A 147 -27.59 -8.07 16.10
N SER A 148 -28.68 -7.99 16.85
CA SER A 148 -29.66 -9.09 16.92
C SER A 148 -30.40 -9.33 15.61
N GLU A 149 -30.54 -8.32 14.74
CA GLU A 149 -31.18 -8.51 13.43
C GLU A 149 -30.42 -9.44 12.49
N ASN A 150 -29.12 -9.68 12.74
CA ASN A 150 -28.31 -10.60 11.94
C ASN A 150 -28.45 -12.06 12.38
N ASN A 151 -29.17 -12.34 13.47
CA ASN A 151 -29.34 -13.69 13.97
C ASN A 151 -30.07 -14.59 12.97
N GLY A 152 -29.55 -15.80 12.76
CA GLY A 152 -30.06 -16.78 11.81
C GLY A 152 -29.70 -16.50 10.35
N MET A 153 -29.02 -15.39 10.05
CA MET A 153 -28.44 -15.16 8.73
C MET A 153 -27.27 -16.13 8.47
N LEU A 154 -26.88 -16.26 7.21
CA LEU A 154 -25.65 -16.95 6.83
C LEU A 154 -24.55 -15.93 6.53
N PHE A 155 -23.36 -16.19 7.04
CA PHE A 155 -22.12 -15.49 6.69
C PHE A 155 -21.06 -16.52 6.37
N GLU A 156 -20.46 -16.45 5.17
CA GLU A 156 -19.53 -17.47 4.66
C GLU A 156 -20.06 -18.92 4.69
N ASN A 157 -21.39 -19.08 4.53
CA ASN A 157 -22.14 -20.34 4.65
C ASN A 157 -22.26 -20.90 6.08
N CYS A 158 -21.84 -20.16 7.11
CA CYS A 158 -22.06 -20.50 8.50
C CYS A 158 -23.20 -19.67 9.09
N PRO A 159 -24.04 -20.24 9.97
CA PRO A 159 -25.06 -19.48 10.70
C PRO A 159 -24.45 -18.42 11.61
N VAL A 160 -25.12 -17.27 11.65
CA VAL A 160 -24.81 -16.15 12.53
C VAL A 160 -25.69 -16.24 13.77
N LEU A 161 -25.07 -16.18 14.94
CA LEU A 161 -25.73 -16.16 16.24
C LEU A 161 -25.75 -14.75 16.82
N GLY A 162 -26.80 -14.45 17.56
CA GLY A 162 -26.82 -13.34 18.50
C GLY A 162 -26.03 -13.65 19.76
N ARG A 163 -25.54 -12.60 20.42
CA ARG A 163 -24.75 -12.71 21.66
C ARG A 163 -25.34 -13.61 22.75
N LYS A 164 -26.66 -13.59 22.92
CA LYS A 164 -27.34 -14.38 23.95
C LYS A 164 -27.33 -15.88 23.67
N GLU A 165 -27.28 -16.27 22.40
CA GLU A 165 -27.29 -17.69 22.01
C GLU A 165 -25.95 -18.35 22.22
N LEU A 166 -24.87 -17.56 22.26
CA LEU A 166 -23.53 -18.05 22.57
C LEU A 166 -23.46 -18.72 23.95
N LYS A 167 -24.29 -18.29 24.91
CA LYS A 167 -24.37 -18.91 26.24
C LYS A 167 -24.81 -20.38 26.18
N ASN A 168 -25.65 -20.73 25.20
CA ASN A 168 -26.09 -22.11 25.00
C ASN A 168 -24.98 -23.00 24.40
N LEU A 169 -23.90 -22.40 23.91
CA LEU A 169 -22.75 -23.07 23.30
C LEU A 169 -21.51 -23.00 24.19
N ALA A 170 -21.55 -22.32 25.33
CA ALA A 170 -20.37 -21.92 26.10
C ALA A 170 -19.45 -23.04 26.65
N GLY A 171 -19.82 -24.33 26.50
CA GLY A 171 -19.02 -25.49 26.91
C GLY A 171 -17.68 -25.60 26.14
N ASP A 172 -17.49 -26.65 25.34
CA ASP A 172 -16.21 -26.90 24.63
C ASP A 172 -15.98 -25.97 23.40
N SER A 173 -16.64 -24.81 23.38
CA SER A 173 -16.53 -23.85 22.29
C SER A 173 -15.25 -23.05 22.37
N VAL A 174 -14.59 -22.88 21.23
CA VAL A 174 -13.44 -22.00 21.09
C VAL A 174 -13.86 -20.76 20.33
N VAL A 175 -13.64 -19.58 20.91
CA VAL A 175 -14.03 -18.30 20.29
C VAL A 175 -12.81 -17.56 19.78
N ILE A 176 -12.80 -17.21 18.50
CA ILE A 176 -11.80 -16.35 17.88
C ILE A 176 -12.42 -14.98 17.62
N ILE A 177 -11.94 -13.95 18.33
CA ILE A 177 -12.47 -12.60 18.19
C ILE A 177 -11.80 -11.89 17.00
N ALA A 178 -12.60 -11.55 16.00
CA ALA A 178 -12.20 -10.81 14.80
C ALA A 178 -12.76 -9.38 14.82
N SER A 179 -12.47 -8.64 15.90
CA SER A 179 -12.99 -7.30 16.16
C SER A 179 -11.94 -6.38 16.79
N VAL A 180 -12.08 -5.07 16.53
CA VAL A 180 -11.28 -4.03 17.19
C VAL A 180 -11.63 -3.87 18.67
N TYR A 181 -12.86 -4.26 19.07
CA TYR A 181 -13.37 -4.22 20.45
C TYR A 181 -13.10 -5.52 21.23
N TYR A 182 -12.04 -6.24 20.86
CA TYR A 182 -11.75 -7.56 21.40
C TYR A 182 -11.64 -7.63 22.93
N ARG A 183 -11.19 -6.55 23.60
CA ARG A 183 -11.05 -6.55 25.08
C ARG A 183 -12.43 -6.60 25.73
N GLN A 184 -13.30 -5.68 25.35
CA GLN A 184 -14.67 -5.60 25.84
C GLN A 184 -15.44 -6.89 25.51
N ILE A 185 -15.26 -7.41 24.29
CA ILE A 185 -15.91 -8.66 23.86
C ILE A 185 -15.44 -9.81 24.75
N ALA A 186 -14.14 -9.98 24.94
CA ALA A 186 -13.65 -11.09 25.74
C ALA A 186 -13.98 -10.99 27.23
N GLU A 187 -13.98 -9.78 27.81
CA GLU A 187 -14.51 -9.55 29.17
C GLU A 187 -15.99 -9.99 29.24
N GLU A 188 -16.81 -9.58 28.26
CA GLU A 188 -18.21 -10.01 28.14
C GLU A 188 -18.33 -11.54 28.00
N LEU A 189 -17.47 -12.19 27.21
CA LEU A 189 -17.48 -13.64 27.02
C LEU A 189 -17.17 -14.40 28.32
N VAL A 190 -16.23 -13.90 29.12
CA VAL A 190 -15.89 -14.51 30.41
C VAL A 190 -16.99 -14.25 31.44
N GLU A 191 -17.44 -13.00 31.58
CA GLU A 191 -18.34 -12.58 32.67
C GLU A 191 -19.80 -12.99 32.44
N ASN A 192 -20.29 -12.90 31.21
CA ASN A 192 -21.72 -13.05 30.90
C ASN A 192 -22.05 -14.35 30.16
N VAL A 193 -21.11 -14.83 29.35
CA VAL A 193 -21.27 -16.05 28.53
C VAL A 193 -20.64 -17.27 29.19
N GLU A 194 -19.78 -17.08 30.20
CA GLU A 194 -19.10 -18.13 30.97
C GLU A 194 -18.13 -18.99 30.12
N ILE A 195 -17.51 -18.39 29.10
CA ILE A 195 -16.45 -19.06 28.31
C ILE A 195 -15.12 -18.97 29.06
N GLU A 196 -14.40 -20.10 29.19
CA GLU A 196 -13.10 -20.11 29.85
C GLU A 196 -12.09 -19.24 29.10
N SER A 197 -11.29 -18.48 29.84
CA SER A 197 -10.40 -17.46 29.26
C SER A 197 -9.31 -18.01 28.31
N ASP A 198 -9.00 -19.31 28.40
CA ASP A 198 -8.06 -20.03 27.52
C ASP A 198 -8.72 -20.64 26.28
N HIS A 199 -10.06 -20.61 26.20
CA HIS A 199 -10.84 -20.86 24.99
C HIS A 199 -11.13 -19.59 24.17
N ILE A 200 -10.66 -18.42 24.62
CA ILE A 200 -10.82 -17.14 23.92
C ILE A 200 -9.52 -16.73 23.26
N PHE A 201 -9.56 -16.70 21.94
CA PHE A 201 -8.48 -16.31 21.05
C PHE A 201 -8.81 -15.01 20.35
N ARG A 202 -7.78 -14.38 19.83
CA ARG A 202 -7.94 -13.17 19.03
C ARG A 202 -7.32 -13.35 17.66
N HIS A 203 -8.05 -12.93 16.65
CA HIS A 203 -7.47 -12.72 15.34
C HIS A 203 -6.84 -11.31 15.26
N LEU A 204 -5.56 -11.29 14.93
CA LEU A 204 -4.77 -10.08 14.76
C LEU A 204 -4.47 -9.88 13.28
N GLU A 205 -5.28 -9.08 12.61
CA GLU A 205 -4.93 -8.64 11.26
C GLU A 205 -3.73 -7.70 11.27
N GLY A 206 -2.89 -7.87 10.24
CA GLY A 206 -1.94 -6.91 9.66
C GLY A 206 -1.25 -5.93 10.62
N GLY A 207 0.02 -6.18 10.92
CA GLY A 207 0.89 -5.19 11.57
C GLY A 207 1.86 -5.73 12.61
N LEU A 208 2.81 -4.90 13.02
CA LEU A 208 3.76 -5.20 14.08
C LEU A 208 3.25 -4.65 15.41
N ARG A 209 3.13 -5.52 16.42
CA ARG A 209 2.72 -5.10 17.76
C ARG A 209 3.92 -4.85 18.63
N LEU A 210 3.87 -3.75 19.38
CA LEU A 210 4.96 -3.37 20.26
C LEU A 210 4.68 -3.65 21.73
N ASN A 211 3.41 -3.64 22.13
CA ASN A 211 3.03 -3.89 23.51
C ASN A 211 1.60 -4.46 23.56
N GLU A 212 1.41 -5.59 24.26
CA GLU A 212 0.10 -6.24 24.42
C GLU A 212 -0.89 -5.39 25.24
N ASP A 213 -0.37 -4.64 26.21
CA ASP A 213 -1.14 -3.82 27.15
C ASP A 213 -1.49 -2.46 26.56
N LEU A 214 -0.58 -1.84 25.80
CA LEU A 214 -0.78 -0.50 25.26
C LEU A 214 -1.48 -0.46 23.90
N SER A 215 -1.78 -1.62 23.30
CA SER A 215 -2.48 -1.74 22.02
C SER A 215 -1.85 -0.98 20.84
N PHE A 216 -0.58 -0.56 20.95
CA PHE A 216 0.12 0.11 19.86
C PHE A 216 0.49 -0.90 18.77
N ILE A 217 -0.04 -0.65 17.58
CA ILE A 217 0.15 -1.48 16.39
C ILE A 217 0.73 -0.56 15.31
N ILE A 218 1.87 -0.95 14.77
CA ILE A 218 2.38 -0.39 13.51
C ILE A 218 1.70 -1.19 12.40
N PRO A 219 0.86 -0.59 11.54
CA PRO A 219 0.29 -1.31 10.41
C PRO A 219 1.40 -1.93 9.56
N GLU A 220 1.12 -3.10 8.97
CA GLU A 220 2.15 -3.80 8.20
C GLU A 220 2.72 -2.92 7.09
N GLY A 221 1.86 -2.23 6.33
CA GLY A 221 2.30 -1.29 5.29
C GLY A 221 3.28 -0.24 5.81
N SER A 222 2.98 0.36 6.96
CA SER A 222 3.85 1.35 7.61
C SER A 222 5.17 0.75 8.06
N PHE A 223 5.16 -0.47 8.61
CA PHE A 223 6.40 -1.15 8.96
C PHE A 223 7.25 -1.49 7.73
N LYS A 224 6.63 -1.97 6.64
CA LYS A 224 7.31 -2.22 5.35
C LYS A 224 7.97 -0.96 4.82
N ASP A 225 7.24 0.15 4.85
CA ASP A 225 7.72 1.44 4.40
C ASP A 225 8.88 1.95 5.28
N ILE A 226 8.79 1.79 6.61
CA ILE A 226 9.90 2.15 7.51
C ILE A 226 11.15 1.35 7.17
N LEU A 227 11.02 0.03 7.01
CA LEU A 227 12.14 -0.85 6.68
C LEU A 227 12.78 -0.47 5.34
N PHE A 228 11.96 -0.13 4.35
CA PHE A 228 12.45 0.26 3.03
C PHE A 228 13.26 1.57 3.09
N THR A 229 12.77 2.57 3.82
CA THR A 229 13.47 3.85 4.01
C THR A 229 14.73 3.71 4.88
N ALA A 230 14.69 2.88 5.92
CA ALA A 230 15.79 2.66 6.86
C ALA A 230 17.05 2.02 6.23
N LYS A 231 16.95 1.46 5.01
CA LYS A 231 18.15 0.99 4.28
C LYS A 231 19.04 2.12 3.81
N LYS A 232 18.45 3.29 3.53
CA LYS A 232 19.13 4.45 2.94
C LYS A 232 19.50 5.51 3.98
N LYS A 233 18.96 5.40 5.19
CA LYS A 233 19.09 6.40 6.26
C LYS A 233 19.32 5.73 7.61
N LYS A 234 20.02 6.41 8.52
CA LYS A 234 20.12 5.99 9.92
C LYS A 234 18.74 6.06 10.55
N LEU A 235 18.34 5.02 11.29
CA LEU A 235 17.04 4.99 11.95
C LEU A 235 17.15 5.59 13.37
N PHE A 236 16.28 6.54 13.68
CA PHE A 236 16.17 7.15 15.00
C PHE A 236 14.73 7.01 15.52
N LEU A 237 14.55 6.39 16.68
CA LEU A 237 13.24 6.22 17.31
C LEU A 237 13.03 7.22 18.43
N TYR A 238 11.82 7.80 18.46
CA TYR A 238 11.36 8.67 19.52
C TYR A 238 9.99 8.24 20.04
N GLY A 239 9.79 8.25 21.35
CA GLY A 239 8.47 8.08 21.96
C GLY A 239 8.52 7.42 23.34
N TYR A 240 7.38 6.88 23.77
CA TYR A 240 7.27 6.24 25.07
C TYR A 240 8.23 5.03 25.21
N LYS A 241 9.04 5.03 26.28
CA LYS A 241 10.14 4.09 26.52
C LYS A 241 9.83 2.64 26.15
N CYS A 242 8.75 2.08 26.68
CA CYS A 242 8.45 0.66 26.46
C CYS A 242 8.12 0.33 25.00
N ILE A 243 7.56 1.28 24.24
CA ILE A 243 7.24 1.12 22.81
C ILE A 243 8.53 1.22 22.00
N VAL A 244 9.36 2.23 22.29
CA VAL A 244 10.66 2.43 21.61
C VAL A 244 11.58 1.25 21.82
N GLU A 245 11.78 0.79 23.06
CA GLU A 245 12.65 -0.36 23.36
C GLU A 245 12.13 -1.64 22.69
N SER A 246 10.81 -1.83 22.62
CA SER A 246 10.20 -2.97 21.93
C SER A 246 10.41 -2.94 20.42
N LEU A 247 10.36 -1.75 19.81
CA LEU A 247 10.61 -1.58 18.38
C LEU A 247 12.10 -1.68 18.04
N GLU A 248 12.96 -1.11 18.87
CA GLU A 248 14.42 -1.23 18.78
C GLU A 248 14.86 -2.69 18.77
N ARG A 249 14.37 -3.52 19.72
CA ARG A 249 14.65 -4.96 19.72
C ARG A 249 14.26 -5.63 18.40
N LYS A 250 13.11 -5.28 17.83
CA LYS A 250 12.62 -5.83 16.56
C LYS A 250 13.48 -5.41 15.36
N PHE A 251 13.92 -4.15 15.31
CA PHE A 251 14.87 -3.73 14.28
C PHE A 251 16.24 -4.40 14.44
N ASN A 252 16.70 -4.63 15.67
CA ASN A 252 17.93 -5.37 15.93
C ASN A 252 17.84 -6.85 15.47
N LEU A 253 16.67 -7.49 15.60
CA LEU A 253 16.43 -8.82 15.01
C LEU A 253 16.54 -8.81 13.47
N LEU A 254 16.28 -7.66 12.86
CA LEU A 254 16.42 -7.42 11.43
C LEU A 254 17.80 -6.90 11.01
N ASP A 255 18.77 -6.87 11.94
CA ASP A 255 20.11 -6.32 11.76
C ASP A 255 20.13 -4.84 11.32
N ILE A 256 19.10 -4.06 11.71
CA ILE A 256 19.00 -2.63 11.46
C ILE A 256 19.44 -1.88 12.72
N PRO A 257 20.55 -1.14 12.68
CA PRO A 257 21.01 -0.35 13.82
C PRO A 257 20.08 0.84 14.07
N VAL A 258 19.75 1.06 15.34
CA VAL A 258 18.80 2.09 15.75
C VAL A 258 19.43 3.00 16.81
N GLN A 259 19.16 4.30 16.71
CA GLN A 259 19.36 5.24 17.81
C GLN A 259 18.02 5.55 18.47
N THR A 260 18.01 5.78 19.77
CA THR A 260 16.76 5.99 20.51
C THR A 260 16.81 7.22 21.38
N LEU A 261 15.68 7.90 21.49
CA LEU A 261 15.38 8.89 22.52
C LEU A 261 14.05 8.53 23.16
N VAL A 262 14.06 8.28 24.46
CA VAL A 262 12.91 7.75 25.18
C VAL A 262 12.40 8.73 26.23
N ARG A 263 11.08 8.90 26.27
CA ARG A 263 10.40 9.62 27.36
C ARG A 263 9.83 8.64 28.39
N LYS A 264 9.71 9.08 29.64
CA LYS A 264 9.41 8.19 30.78
C LYS A 264 7.92 7.98 31.05
N SER A 265 7.07 8.88 30.57
CA SER A 265 5.62 8.82 30.78
C SER A 265 4.88 8.66 29.45
N GLU A 266 3.61 8.25 29.47
CA GLU A 266 2.77 8.20 28.27
C GLU A 266 2.42 9.59 27.73
N LYS A 267 2.49 10.64 28.56
CA LYS A 267 2.31 12.04 28.13
C LYS A 267 3.64 12.67 27.70
N GLU A 268 3.59 13.47 26.65
CA GLU A 268 4.76 14.18 26.14
C GLU A 268 5.30 15.12 27.21
N ASP A 269 6.56 14.92 27.62
CA ASP A 269 7.21 15.60 28.76
C ASP A 269 8.23 16.67 28.32
N GLY A 270 8.29 16.95 27.01
CA GLY A 270 9.21 17.93 26.42
C GLY A 270 10.48 17.30 25.85
N THR A 271 10.69 16.00 26.04
CA THR A 271 11.84 15.28 25.47
C THR A 271 11.86 15.38 23.92
N ILE A 272 10.71 15.60 23.28
CA ILE A 272 10.64 15.79 21.82
C ILE A 272 11.49 16.97 21.31
N TYR A 273 11.72 17.99 22.14
CA TYR A 273 12.58 19.12 21.76
C TYR A 273 14.05 18.72 21.62
N ASP A 274 14.49 17.61 22.22
CA ASP A 274 15.87 17.14 22.09
C ASP A 274 16.19 16.63 20.66
N LEU A 275 15.16 16.42 19.83
CA LEU A 275 15.33 16.08 18.42
C LEU A 275 16.06 17.18 17.64
N ILE A 276 15.97 18.46 18.05
CA ILE A 276 16.66 19.58 17.38
C ILE A 276 18.18 19.47 17.44
N TYR A 277 18.70 18.72 18.41
CA TYR A 277 20.14 18.51 18.57
C TYR A 277 20.65 17.32 17.75
N LYS A 278 19.78 16.68 16.96
CA LYS A 278 20.13 15.56 16.09
C LYS A 278 20.30 16.02 14.65
N SER A 279 21.16 15.34 13.91
CA SER A 279 21.31 15.60 12.48
C SER A 279 20.13 15.01 11.73
N PHE A 280 19.43 15.84 10.95
CA PHE A 280 18.41 15.40 10.00
C PHE A 280 19.00 14.96 8.66
N GLU A 281 20.24 15.37 8.39
CA GLU A 281 21.01 14.87 7.26
C GLU A 281 21.28 13.36 7.48
N ASP A 282 20.76 12.54 6.56
CA ASP A 282 20.83 11.07 6.55
C ASP A 282 20.17 10.32 7.71
N THR A 283 19.27 10.98 8.46
CA THR A 283 18.54 10.33 9.57
C THR A 283 17.04 10.31 9.30
N MET A 284 16.43 9.15 9.55
CA MET A 284 15.00 8.94 9.53
C MET A 284 14.49 8.92 10.96
N PHE A 285 13.69 9.92 11.34
CA PHE A 285 13.09 10.00 12.66
C PHE A 285 11.71 9.34 12.66
N VAL A 286 11.54 8.30 13.46
CA VAL A 286 10.27 7.59 13.64
C VAL A 286 9.73 7.84 15.03
N ILE A 287 8.60 8.54 15.09
CA ILE A 287 7.80 8.76 16.28
C ILE A 287 6.90 7.54 16.49
N THR A 288 7.11 6.85 17.61
CA THR A 288 6.35 5.65 17.99
C THR A 288 5.13 5.98 18.86
N ASP A 289 4.91 7.25 19.14
CA ASP A 289 3.70 7.71 19.80
C ASP A 289 2.55 7.78 18.80
N GLY A 290 1.32 7.59 19.29
CA GLY A 290 0.15 7.83 18.48
C GLY A 290 0.10 9.28 18.00
N TYR A 291 -0.39 9.50 16.78
CA TYR A 291 -0.53 10.83 16.22
C TYR A 291 -1.43 11.68 17.12
N SER A 292 -0.91 12.84 17.50
CA SER A 292 -1.65 13.84 18.26
C SER A 292 -1.34 15.21 17.71
N LEU A 293 -2.35 16.09 17.73
CA LEU A 293 -2.18 17.49 17.36
C LEU A 293 -1.16 18.18 18.28
N GLU A 294 -1.10 17.78 19.55
CA GLU A 294 -0.10 18.25 20.50
C GLU A 294 1.33 17.88 20.07
N GLY A 295 1.58 16.61 19.74
CA GLY A 295 2.90 16.18 19.25
C GLY A 295 3.30 16.88 17.96
N LYS A 296 2.35 17.04 17.02
CA LYS A 296 2.55 17.81 15.78
C LYS A 296 2.87 19.28 16.05
N ASN A 297 2.23 19.92 17.02
CA ASN A 297 2.53 21.31 17.36
C ASN A 297 3.93 21.44 17.98
N LYS A 298 4.31 20.51 18.86
CA LYS A 298 5.63 20.53 19.50
C LYS A 298 6.79 20.33 18.53
N ILE A 299 6.68 19.42 17.55
CA ILE A 299 7.71 19.31 16.50
C ILE A 299 7.84 20.61 15.69
N ARG A 300 6.71 21.27 15.39
CA ARG A 300 6.71 22.53 14.63
C ARG A 300 7.32 23.68 15.44
N GLU A 301 7.00 23.76 16.72
CA GLU A 301 7.65 24.70 17.66
C GLU A 301 9.16 24.47 17.74
N ALA A 302 9.61 23.23 17.57
CA ALA A 302 11.02 22.85 17.50
C ALA A 302 11.67 23.18 16.14
N GLY A 303 10.94 23.71 15.17
CA GLY A 303 11.42 23.97 13.81
C GLY A 303 11.53 22.71 12.94
N ILE A 304 10.94 21.60 13.36
CA ILE A 304 10.93 20.33 12.63
C ILE A 304 9.63 20.25 11.82
N THR A 305 9.74 19.91 10.55
CA THR A 305 8.58 19.76 9.65
C THR A 305 8.09 18.32 9.63
N GLU A 306 6.84 18.09 9.24
CA GLU A 306 6.30 16.73 9.09
C GLU A 306 7.00 15.91 7.99
N LYS A 307 7.81 16.56 7.14
CA LYS A 307 8.67 15.87 6.16
C LYS A 307 9.89 15.23 6.83
N ASP A 308 10.35 15.82 7.94
CA ASP A 308 11.56 15.42 8.66
C ASP A 308 11.35 14.21 9.59
N VAL A 309 10.08 13.90 9.89
CA VAL A 309 9.68 12.93 10.91
C VAL A 309 8.53 12.03 10.41
N ILE A 310 8.40 10.84 11.00
CA ILE A 310 7.52 9.76 10.53
C ILE A 310 6.75 9.16 11.71
N TRP A 311 5.43 8.99 11.59
CA TRP A 311 4.58 8.45 12.65
C TRP A 311 4.42 6.97 12.37
N ALA A 312 4.90 6.12 13.27
CA ALA A 312 4.94 4.69 13.00
C ALA A 312 3.55 4.10 12.74
N GLU A 313 2.51 4.62 13.40
CA GLU A 313 1.13 4.14 13.24
C GLU A 313 0.46 4.50 11.90
N ASP A 314 0.97 5.50 11.18
CA ASP A 314 0.32 6.08 10.00
C ASP A 314 1.34 6.45 8.92
N TYR A 315 2.49 5.76 8.90
CA TYR A 315 3.51 6.02 7.90
C TYR A 315 3.14 5.37 6.58
N SER A 316 3.31 6.14 5.51
CA SER A 316 3.42 5.59 4.17
C SER A 316 4.58 6.27 3.47
N LEU A 317 5.33 5.49 2.68
CA LEU A 317 6.54 5.97 1.99
C LEU A 317 6.25 7.21 1.17
N PHE A 318 5.09 7.22 0.50
CA PHE A 318 4.66 8.30 -0.35
C PHE A 318 3.69 9.24 0.34
N ARG A 319 2.98 8.84 1.42
CA ARG A 319 1.94 9.71 2.05
C ARG A 319 2.47 10.65 3.13
N SER A 320 2.15 11.94 3.02
CA SER A 320 2.12 12.90 4.12
C SER A 320 0.83 12.74 4.93
N CYS A 321 0.88 13.13 6.20
CA CYS A 321 -0.17 12.90 7.19
C CYS A 321 -1.53 13.52 6.77
N ARG A 322 -2.61 12.80 7.05
CA ARG A 322 -4.03 13.22 7.20
C ARG A 322 -4.44 14.60 6.63
N GLU A 323 -4.41 14.75 5.31
CA GLU A 323 -5.16 15.84 4.67
C GLU A 323 -6.66 15.61 4.85
N LYS A 324 -7.41 16.70 4.92
CA LYS A 324 -8.87 16.63 4.84
C LYS A 324 -9.30 16.50 3.39
N TYR A 325 -10.34 15.70 3.18
CA TYR A 325 -10.96 15.53 1.89
C TYR A 325 -12.42 15.94 1.96
N MET A 326 -12.90 16.54 0.87
CA MET A 326 -14.30 16.81 0.63
C MET A 326 -14.83 15.86 -0.44
N LEU A 327 -16.10 15.49 -0.31
CA LEU A 327 -16.80 14.74 -1.35
C LEU A 327 -17.02 15.66 -2.56
N ASP A 328 -16.52 15.24 -3.72
CA ASP A 328 -16.76 15.90 -5.00
C ASP A 328 -17.81 15.10 -5.78
N PRO A 329 -18.97 15.68 -6.13
CA PRO A 329 -20.05 14.93 -6.77
C PRO A 329 -19.75 14.48 -8.22
N ILE A 330 -18.72 15.05 -8.86
CA ILE A 330 -18.34 14.72 -10.25
C ILE A 330 -17.00 13.97 -10.28
N LEU A 331 -16.12 14.23 -9.33
CA LEU A 331 -14.77 13.66 -9.31
C LEU A 331 -14.52 12.66 -8.18
N GLY A 332 -15.49 12.46 -7.29
CA GLY A 332 -15.41 11.57 -6.13
C GLY A 332 -14.90 12.29 -4.89
N VAL A 333 -13.62 12.65 -4.84
CA VAL A 333 -13.01 13.34 -3.70
C VAL A 333 -12.08 14.45 -4.15
N THR A 334 -11.97 15.51 -3.34
CA THR A 334 -11.01 16.61 -3.55
C THR A 334 -10.39 17.02 -2.21
N PRO A 335 -9.08 17.29 -2.13
CA PRO A 335 -8.48 17.73 -0.89
C PRO A 335 -8.98 19.13 -0.50
N GLU A 336 -9.17 19.33 0.80
CA GLU A 336 -9.40 20.63 1.40
C GLU A 336 -8.05 21.35 1.52
N ASN A 337 -8.00 22.62 1.10
CA ASN A 337 -6.77 23.41 1.21
C ASN A 337 -6.58 23.83 2.67
N GLU A 338 -5.78 23.09 3.44
CA GLU A 338 -5.50 23.41 4.85
C GLU A 338 -4.34 24.40 5.07
N ASP A 339 -3.67 24.89 4.00
CA ASP A 339 -2.54 25.80 4.17
C ASP A 339 -2.94 26.98 5.08
N GLU A 340 -2.26 27.10 6.22
CA GLU A 340 -2.55 27.99 7.36
C GLU A 340 -2.53 29.50 7.02
N GLY A 341 -2.34 29.85 5.74
CA GLY A 341 -2.44 31.20 5.20
C GLY A 341 -3.53 31.40 4.14
N GLY A 342 -4.37 30.40 3.84
CA GLY A 342 -5.45 30.51 2.86
C GLY A 342 -5.00 30.86 1.44
N LYS A 343 -3.78 30.46 1.05
CA LYS A 343 -3.16 30.88 -0.21
C LYS A 343 -3.70 30.14 -1.43
N ASP A 344 -4.09 28.88 -1.29
CA ASP A 344 -4.61 28.11 -2.41
C ASP A 344 -6.06 28.50 -2.71
N ARG A 345 -6.24 29.22 -3.82
CA ARG A 345 -7.50 29.83 -4.23
C ARG A 345 -8.59 28.81 -4.63
N TYR A 346 -8.18 27.60 -5.04
CA TYR A 346 -9.07 26.61 -5.65
C TYR A 346 -8.89 25.25 -4.99
N TYR A 347 -9.98 24.61 -4.58
CA TYR A 347 -9.94 23.26 -3.99
C TYR A 347 -9.44 22.22 -4.99
N GLY A 348 -8.58 21.32 -4.53
CA GLY A 348 -7.96 20.31 -5.39
C GLY A 348 -6.97 20.89 -6.40
N PHE A 349 -6.37 22.05 -6.11
CA PHE A 349 -5.28 22.63 -6.89
C PHE A 349 -4.25 23.27 -5.97
N LYS A 350 -3.00 22.79 -6.05
CA LYS A 350 -1.87 23.41 -5.36
C LYS A 350 -1.24 24.47 -6.24
N GLU A 351 -1.02 25.69 -5.74
CA GLU A 351 -0.34 26.75 -6.49
C GLU A 351 1.17 26.75 -6.22
N PHE A 352 1.97 26.70 -7.29
CA PHE A 352 3.40 27.02 -7.26
C PHE A 352 3.65 28.25 -8.13
N SER A 353 4.08 29.37 -7.53
CA SER A 353 4.21 30.63 -8.26
C SER A 353 5.52 31.37 -8.00
N TYR A 354 6.05 31.96 -9.07
CA TYR A 354 7.16 32.91 -9.03
C TYR A 354 6.77 34.14 -9.84
N LYS A 355 6.70 35.29 -9.16
CA LYS A 355 6.33 36.57 -9.77
C LYS A 355 7.57 37.42 -9.95
N LYS A 356 7.64 38.12 -11.08
CA LYS A 356 8.65 39.15 -11.37
C LYS A 356 7.93 40.46 -11.65
N GLU A 357 8.44 41.56 -11.09
CA GLU A 357 7.85 42.88 -11.32
C GLU A 357 7.71 43.17 -12.82
N ASN A 358 6.58 43.74 -13.21
CA ASN A 358 6.26 44.15 -14.58
C ASN A 358 6.20 43.01 -15.62
N LYS A 359 6.15 41.74 -15.22
CA LYS A 359 5.86 40.62 -16.13
C LYS A 359 4.54 39.95 -15.77
N LYS A 360 3.66 39.77 -16.76
CA LYS A 360 2.50 38.89 -16.62
C LYS A 360 3.02 37.46 -16.45
N PRO A 361 2.65 36.74 -15.38
CA PRO A 361 3.08 35.36 -15.21
C PRO A 361 2.40 34.46 -16.24
N LEU A 362 3.14 33.48 -16.75
CA LEU A 362 2.62 32.36 -17.51
C LEU A 362 1.75 31.47 -16.61
N VAL A 363 0.54 31.12 -17.03
CA VAL A 363 -0.34 30.22 -16.28
C VAL A 363 -0.24 28.81 -16.87
N ILE A 364 0.25 27.87 -16.06
CA ILE A 364 0.40 26.47 -16.45
C ILE A 364 -0.53 25.62 -15.59
N LEU A 365 -1.34 24.78 -16.22
CA LEU A 365 -2.15 23.76 -15.56
C LEU A 365 -1.48 22.40 -15.73
N THR A 366 -1.22 21.70 -14.61
CA THR A 366 -0.71 20.32 -14.66
C THR A 366 -1.80 19.35 -14.20
N LEU A 367 -2.02 18.29 -14.97
CA LEU A 367 -3.03 17.26 -14.77
C LEU A 367 -2.39 15.88 -14.67
N GLY A 368 -3.05 14.96 -13.97
CA GLY A 368 -2.56 13.60 -13.79
C GLY A 368 -3.20 12.89 -12.61
N GLY A 369 -2.73 11.66 -12.39
CA GLY A 369 -3.05 10.85 -11.22
C GLY A 369 -2.26 11.24 -9.97
N SER A 370 -2.02 10.24 -9.11
CA SER A 370 -1.27 10.37 -7.85
C SER A 370 0.20 10.77 -8.05
N THR A 371 0.79 10.46 -9.20
CA THR A 371 2.17 10.84 -9.56
C THR A 371 2.33 12.32 -9.92
N THR A 372 1.22 13.03 -10.19
CA THR A 372 1.18 14.50 -10.34
C THR A 372 0.67 15.19 -9.08
N ALA A 373 -0.11 14.50 -8.25
CA ALA A 373 -0.75 15.10 -7.08
C ALA A 373 0.26 15.73 -6.11
N ALA A 374 0.10 17.03 -5.85
CA ALA A 374 0.92 17.77 -4.89
C ALA A 374 0.50 17.53 -3.43
N TYR A 375 -0.77 17.18 -3.25
CA TYR A 375 -1.27 16.75 -1.97
C TYR A 375 -0.81 15.33 -1.71
N PHE A 376 -0.64 14.98 -0.44
CA PHE A 376 -0.25 13.65 0.01
C PHE A 376 1.19 13.25 -0.25
N VAL A 377 2.00 13.91 -1.07
CA VAL A 377 3.38 13.45 -1.29
C VAL A 377 4.39 14.15 -0.40
N ARG A 378 5.30 13.38 0.22
CA ARG A 378 6.38 13.93 1.06
C ARG A 378 7.42 14.68 0.21
N GLU A 379 7.83 14.03 -0.88
CA GLU A 379 8.79 14.56 -1.85
C GLU A 379 8.16 15.69 -2.67
N LYS A 380 8.98 16.63 -3.15
CA LYS A 380 8.51 17.60 -4.13
C LYS A 380 8.02 16.90 -5.40
N THR A 381 6.86 17.30 -5.92
CA THR A 381 6.33 16.77 -7.19
C THR A 381 7.12 17.29 -8.39
N TRP A 382 6.96 16.63 -9.54
CA TRP A 382 7.50 17.16 -10.79
C TRP A 382 6.93 18.55 -11.14
N SER A 383 5.68 18.85 -10.77
CA SER A 383 5.09 20.19 -10.97
C SER A 383 5.79 21.25 -10.11
N GLU A 384 6.14 20.91 -8.88
CA GLU A 384 6.93 21.79 -8.00
C GLU A 384 8.37 21.93 -8.52
N LYS A 385 9.00 20.85 -8.98
CA LYS A 385 10.33 20.90 -9.59
C LYS A 385 10.36 21.70 -10.89
N LEU A 386 9.31 21.64 -11.70
CA LEU A 386 9.15 22.48 -12.87
C LEU A 386 9.06 23.97 -12.48
N SER A 387 8.36 24.29 -11.38
CA SER A 387 8.34 25.65 -10.83
C SER A 387 9.74 26.14 -10.44
N ASP A 388 10.51 25.28 -9.74
CA ASP A 388 11.90 25.57 -9.36
C ASP A 388 12.76 25.86 -10.62
N LEU A 389 12.68 25.00 -11.66
CA LEU A 389 13.39 25.20 -12.93
C LEU A 389 13.01 26.50 -13.64
N LEU A 390 11.71 26.81 -13.76
CA LEU A 390 11.24 28.04 -14.40
C LEU A 390 11.71 29.29 -13.63
N LYS A 391 11.72 29.21 -12.30
CA LYS A 391 12.21 30.29 -11.42
C LYS A 391 13.70 30.51 -11.60
N GLU A 392 14.51 29.45 -11.68
CA GLU A 392 15.96 29.54 -11.95
C GLU A 392 16.24 30.21 -13.29
N LYS A 393 15.39 29.98 -14.30
CA LYS A 393 15.45 30.64 -15.61
C LYS A 393 14.87 32.07 -15.61
N GLY A 394 14.34 32.54 -14.48
CA GLY A 394 13.78 33.89 -14.34
C GLY A 394 12.45 34.08 -15.07
N ILE A 395 11.70 33.00 -15.31
CA ILE A 395 10.40 32.99 -16.00
C ILE A 395 9.30 33.17 -14.95
N ALA A 396 8.56 34.28 -15.03
CA ALA A 396 7.42 34.51 -14.15
C ALA A 396 6.28 33.55 -14.51
N HIS A 397 5.76 32.83 -13.52
CA HIS A 397 4.76 31.78 -13.74
C HIS A 397 3.85 31.54 -12.54
N ILE A 398 2.73 30.88 -12.79
CA ILE A 398 1.82 30.26 -11.84
C ILE A 398 1.52 28.85 -12.37
N ILE A 399 1.90 27.82 -11.63
CA ILE A 399 1.53 26.43 -11.90
C ILE A 399 0.39 26.05 -10.97
N TYR A 400 -0.77 25.69 -11.53
CA TYR A 400 -1.84 25.04 -10.81
C TYR A 400 -1.70 23.53 -10.97
N CYS A 401 -1.36 22.85 -9.88
CA CYS A 401 -1.20 21.41 -9.83
C CYS A 401 -2.54 20.74 -9.50
N GLY A 402 -3.22 20.24 -10.53
CA GLY A 402 -4.52 19.59 -10.46
C GLY A 402 -4.46 18.06 -10.41
N GLY A 403 -3.27 17.47 -10.20
CA GLY A 403 -3.11 16.02 -10.05
C GLY A 403 -3.85 15.48 -8.83
N MET A 404 -4.45 14.30 -8.97
CA MET A 404 -5.33 13.73 -7.96
C MET A 404 -5.20 12.20 -7.85
N HIS A 405 -5.32 11.67 -6.63
CA HIS A 405 -5.19 10.23 -6.40
C HIS A 405 -6.20 9.43 -7.21
N SER A 406 -5.71 8.36 -7.83
CA SER A 406 -6.53 7.43 -8.60
C SER A 406 -7.25 8.03 -9.82
N TYR A 407 -6.92 9.26 -10.24
CA TYR A 407 -7.49 9.82 -11.46
C TYR A 407 -6.97 9.08 -12.68
N THR A 408 -7.91 8.55 -13.46
CA THR A 408 -7.68 8.15 -14.85
C THR A 408 -7.73 9.38 -15.75
N ALA A 409 -7.36 9.25 -17.02
CA ALA A 409 -7.49 10.34 -17.98
C ALA A 409 -8.94 10.87 -18.13
N SER A 410 -9.97 10.07 -17.81
CA SER A 410 -11.36 10.57 -17.75
C SER A 410 -11.59 11.52 -16.57
N GLY A 411 -11.01 11.21 -15.39
CA GLY A 411 -11.04 12.12 -14.25
C GLY A 411 -10.27 13.42 -14.51
N GLU A 412 -9.13 13.33 -15.20
CA GLU A 412 -8.38 14.50 -15.65
C GLU A 412 -9.20 15.37 -16.62
N LEU A 413 -9.80 14.76 -17.65
CA LEU A 413 -10.65 15.45 -18.62
C LEU A 413 -11.83 16.15 -17.94
N LEU A 414 -12.54 15.48 -17.03
CA LEU A 414 -13.67 16.05 -16.30
C LEU A 414 -13.24 17.24 -15.43
N LYS A 415 -12.11 17.11 -14.72
CA LYS A 415 -11.56 18.21 -13.92
C LYS A 415 -11.13 19.38 -14.79
N PHE A 416 -10.54 19.11 -15.96
CA PHE A 416 -10.12 20.14 -16.89
C PHE A 416 -11.30 20.96 -17.41
N ILE A 417 -12.36 20.31 -17.92
CA ILE A 417 -13.53 21.02 -18.46
C ILE A 417 -14.32 21.76 -17.38
N ARG A 418 -14.39 21.21 -16.17
CA ARG A 418 -15.19 21.78 -15.08
C ARG A 418 -14.46 22.93 -14.39
N ASP A 419 -13.18 22.75 -14.11
CA ASP A 419 -12.39 23.66 -13.27
C ASP A 419 -11.26 24.33 -14.05
N GLY A 420 -10.45 23.53 -14.75
CA GLY A 420 -9.18 23.95 -15.34
C GLY A 420 -9.32 25.05 -16.40
N ILE A 421 -10.32 24.97 -17.28
CA ILE A 421 -10.53 26.00 -18.32
C ILE A 421 -10.80 27.39 -17.73
N TRP A 422 -11.42 27.47 -16.55
CA TRP A 422 -11.76 28.74 -15.91
C TRP A 422 -10.56 29.42 -15.24
N MET A 423 -9.44 28.70 -15.12
CA MET A 423 -8.16 29.26 -14.69
C MET A 423 -7.44 30.01 -15.82
N GLN A 424 -7.96 29.93 -17.05
CA GLN A 424 -7.38 30.54 -18.25
C GLN A 424 -5.89 30.18 -18.43
N PRO A 425 -5.53 28.89 -18.44
CA PRO A 425 -4.13 28.50 -18.59
C PRO A 425 -3.62 28.87 -19.98
N ASP A 426 -2.37 29.30 -20.06
CA ASP A 426 -1.64 29.46 -21.31
C ASP A 426 -1.14 28.09 -21.82
N ILE A 427 -0.82 27.18 -20.88
CA ILE A 427 -0.32 25.82 -21.15
C ILE A 427 -1.03 24.81 -20.25
N VAL A 428 -1.42 23.66 -20.81
CA VAL A 428 -1.92 22.48 -20.10
C VAL A 428 -0.96 21.31 -20.34
N LEU A 429 -0.53 20.67 -19.26
CA LEU A 429 0.37 19.51 -19.29
C LEU A 429 -0.34 18.33 -18.61
N SER A 430 -0.62 17.25 -19.35
CA SER A 430 -1.10 16.00 -18.74
C SER A 430 0.05 15.01 -18.63
N TYR A 431 0.28 14.50 -17.41
CA TYR A 431 1.20 13.40 -17.14
C TYR A 431 0.36 12.22 -16.66
N SER A 432 0.10 11.27 -17.56
CA SER A 432 -0.95 10.25 -17.38
C SER A 432 -0.60 8.87 -17.95
N GLY A 433 -1.45 7.89 -17.65
CA GLY A 433 -1.40 6.53 -18.19
C GLY A 433 -1.43 5.43 -17.12
N VAL A 434 -0.75 5.60 -15.97
CA VAL A 434 -0.63 4.53 -14.97
C VAL A 434 -1.98 4.12 -14.38
N ASN A 435 -2.83 5.08 -14.00
CA ASN A 435 -4.10 4.78 -13.34
C ASN A 435 -5.09 4.05 -14.25
N ASN A 436 -5.00 4.23 -15.57
CA ASN A 436 -5.79 3.49 -16.55
C ASN A 436 -5.41 1.98 -16.61
N LEU A 437 -4.26 1.59 -16.05
CA LEU A 437 -3.90 0.18 -15.88
C LEU A 437 -4.64 -0.51 -14.74
N HIS A 438 -5.15 0.22 -13.75
CA HIS A 438 -5.74 -0.38 -12.54
C HIS A 438 -7.26 -0.54 -12.61
N GLU A 439 -7.89 -0.24 -13.75
CA GLU A 439 -9.36 -0.28 -13.91
C GLU A 439 -9.92 -1.66 -13.51
N GLU A 440 -9.36 -2.79 -13.96
CA GLU A 440 -9.86 -4.14 -13.60
C GLU A 440 -9.77 -4.51 -12.11
N ILE A 441 -8.76 -3.99 -11.40
CA ILE A 441 -8.56 -4.33 -9.98
C ILE A 441 -9.54 -3.55 -9.11
N THR A 442 -9.82 -2.32 -9.52
CA THR A 442 -10.42 -1.32 -8.65
C THR A 442 -11.86 -0.99 -9.04
N SER A 443 -12.30 -1.32 -10.26
CA SER A 443 -13.63 -0.96 -10.75
C SER A 443 -14.71 -1.96 -10.40
N TYR A 444 -15.72 -1.48 -9.67
CA TYR A 444 -17.00 -2.16 -9.49
C TYR A 444 -17.87 -2.10 -10.76
N SER A 445 -17.52 -1.21 -11.69
CA SER A 445 -18.22 -1.02 -12.95
C SER A 445 -17.30 -1.34 -14.11
N GLU A 446 -17.84 -1.99 -15.15
CA GLU A 446 -17.12 -2.16 -16.41
C GLU A 446 -16.87 -0.81 -17.12
N GLN A 447 -17.46 0.30 -16.64
CA GLN A 447 -17.31 1.62 -17.25
C GLN A 447 -16.03 2.33 -16.81
N ARG A 448 -15.21 2.65 -17.81
CA ARG A 448 -13.91 3.30 -17.65
C ARG A 448 -13.99 4.82 -17.37
N PHE A 449 -15.13 5.44 -17.68
CA PHE A 449 -15.30 6.89 -17.53
C PHE A 449 -15.60 7.31 -16.08
N ILE A 450 -16.18 6.40 -15.28
CA ILE A 450 -16.66 6.69 -13.93
C ILE A 450 -15.61 6.19 -12.93
N SER A 451 -15.17 7.06 -12.02
CA SER A 451 -14.26 6.66 -10.95
C SER A 451 -14.94 5.68 -9.99
N ASN A 452 -14.16 4.80 -9.37
CA ASN A 452 -14.69 3.77 -8.47
C ASN A 452 -15.45 4.37 -7.28
N TYR A 453 -14.97 5.51 -6.77
CA TYR A 453 -15.64 6.26 -5.72
C TYR A 453 -17.06 6.67 -6.10
N LEU A 454 -17.25 7.14 -7.34
CA LEU A 454 -18.57 7.50 -7.85
C LEU A 454 -19.41 6.26 -8.10
N GLY A 455 -18.81 5.19 -8.61
CA GLY A 455 -19.46 3.88 -8.73
C GLY A 455 -20.09 3.44 -7.40
N ASP A 456 -19.28 3.41 -6.34
CA ASP A 456 -19.69 3.06 -4.97
C ASP A 456 -20.73 4.02 -4.40
N LEU A 457 -20.53 5.32 -4.60
CA LEU A 457 -21.47 6.34 -4.13
C LEU A 457 -22.83 6.15 -4.79
N TYR A 458 -22.86 5.93 -6.10
CA TYR A 458 -24.12 5.74 -6.83
C TYR A 458 -24.78 4.42 -6.48
N GLU A 459 -24.05 3.32 -6.29
CA GLU A 459 -24.66 2.06 -5.82
C GLU A 459 -25.28 2.21 -4.44
N LYS A 460 -24.58 2.83 -3.49
CA LYS A 460 -25.10 3.10 -2.14
C LYS A 460 -26.32 4.01 -2.19
N THR A 461 -26.24 5.09 -2.97
CA THR A 461 -27.35 6.04 -3.14
C THR A 461 -28.54 5.39 -3.84
N PHE A 462 -28.29 4.52 -4.81
CA PHE A 462 -29.31 3.75 -5.52
C PHE A 462 -30.06 2.81 -4.57
N ILE A 463 -29.34 2.13 -3.67
CA ILE A 463 -29.93 1.31 -2.60
C ILE A 463 -30.78 2.17 -1.65
N SER A 464 -30.29 3.35 -1.25
CA SER A 464 -30.99 4.21 -0.28
C SER A 464 -32.14 5.05 -0.85
N SER A 465 -32.11 5.36 -2.15
CA SER A 465 -33.07 6.29 -2.79
C SER A 465 -34.46 5.70 -3.00
N GLY A 466 -34.65 4.40 -2.76
CA GLY A 466 -35.93 3.73 -3.00
C GLY A 466 -36.25 3.52 -4.48
N VAL A 467 -35.34 3.84 -5.42
CA VAL A 467 -35.53 3.56 -6.86
C VAL A 467 -35.71 2.06 -7.10
N ARG A 468 -35.10 1.20 -6.26
CA ARG A 468 -35.37 -0.25 -6.26
C ARG A 468 -36.83 -0.61 -5.97
N ASN A 469 -37.56 0.22 -5.23
CA ASN A 469 -38.99 0.00 -4.95
C ASN A 469 -39.87 0.31 -6.16
N TRP A 470 -39.38 1.10 -7.11
CA TRP A 470 -40.10 1.37 -8.35
C TRP A 470 -39.98 0.20 -9.32
N ASN A 471 -38.83 -0.49 -9.34
CA ASN A 471 -38.60 -1.70 -10.13
C ASN A 471 -37.44 -2.51 -9.54
N THR A 472 -37.69 -3.78 -9.22
CA THR A 472 -36.67 -4.70 -8.67
C THR A 472 -35.50 -4.97 -9.62
N SER A 473 -35.67 -4.66 -10.92
CA SER A 473 -34.62 -4.74 -11.95
C SER A 473 -33.90 -3.43 -12.21
N ALA A 474 -34.23 -2.35 -11.48
CA ALA A 474 -33.50 -1.10 -11.61
C ALA A 474 -32.01 -1.31 -11.26
N LYS A 475 -31.14 -0.62 -11.99
CA LYS A 475 -29.69 -0.63 -11.79
C LYS A 475 -29.12 0.76 -12.09
N VAL A 476 -27.92 1.04 -11.60
CA VAL A 476 -27.18 2.23 -12.01
C VAL A 476 -26.73 2.05 -13.45
N TYR A 477 -27.05 3.02 -14.32
CA TYR A 477 -26.57 3.06 -15.69
C TYR A 477 -25.42 4.06 -15.79
N TYR A 478 -24.23 3.56 -16.13
CA TYR A 478 -22.99 4.33 -16.14
C TYR A 478 -22.57 4.80 -17.54
N GLY A 479 -23.42 4.60 -18.56
CA GLY A 479 -23.12 4.97 -19.95
C GLY A 479 -22.75 3.79 -20.85
N ILE A 480 -22.20 4.10 -22.03
CA ILE A 480 -21.79 3.13 -23.04
C ILE A 480 -20.34 2.72 -22.77
N ASN A 481 -20.08 1.42 -22.65
CA ASN A 481 -18.71 0.91 -22.56
C ASN A 481 -18.14 0.81 -23.97
N PRO A 482 -17.05 1.51 -24.32
CA PRO A 482 -16.47 1.35 -25.64
C PRO A 482 -15.75 0.00 -25.75
N ASP A 483 -15.99 -0.72 -26.84
CA ASP A 483 -15.31 -1.97 -27.19
C ASP A 483 -13.93 -1.68 -27.80
N ILE A 484 -13.04 -1.09 -27.00
CA ILE A 484 -11.67 -0.75 -27.38
C ILE A 484 -10.68 -1.13 -26.26
N GLY A 485 -9.40 -1.22 -26.59
CA GLY A 485 -8.35 -1.44 -25.60
C GLY A 485 -8.18 -0.26 -24.65
N ARG A 486 -7.50 -0.48 -23.51
CA ARG A 486 -7.31 0.55 -22.49
C ARG A 486 -6.42 1.69 -22.96
N PHE A 487 -5.39 1.37 -23.74
CA PHE A 487 -4.54 2.39 -24.34
C PHE A 487 -5.33 3.28 -25.30
N GLU A 488 -6.15 2.69 -26.18
CA GLU A 488 -7.00 3.43 -27.11
C GLU A 488 -8.00 4.31 -26.35
N TYR A 489 -8.57 3.79 -25.26
CA TYR A 489 -9.46 4.56 -24.40
C TYR A 489 -8.75 5.73 -23.74
N TRP A 490 -7.62 5.50 -23.07
CA TRP A 490 -6.79 6.55 -22.48
C TRP A 490 -6.42 7.62 -23.52
N LEU A 491 -5.88 7.21 -24.66
CA LEU A 491 -5.48 8.12 -25.74
C LEU A 491 -6.65 8.92 -26.29
N SER A 492 -7.87 8.37 -26.29
CA SER A 492 -9.07 9.10 -26.70
C SER A 492 -9.38 10.27 -25.77
N GLN A 493 -9.16 10.12 -24.46
CA GLN A 493 -9.38 11.18 -23.47
C GLN A 493 -8.32 12.27 -23.61
N GLU A 494 -7.05 11.89 -23.82
CA GLU A 494 -5.95 12.84 -24.09
C GLU A 494 -6.21 13.66 -25.37
N LYS A 495 -6.69 13.01 -26.44
CA LYS A 495 -7.11 13.69 -27.67
C LYS A 495 -8.26 14.67 -27.44
N MET A 496 -9.19 14.36 -26.55
CA MET A 496 -10.29 15.29 -26.20
C MET A 496 -9.73 16.52 -25.47
N MET A 497 -8.82 16.34 -24.50
CA MET A 497 -8.17 17.46 -23.82
C MET A 497 -7.40 18.35 -24.81
N HIS A 498 -6.60 17.75 -25.70
CA HIS A 498 -5.91 18.46 -26.78
C HIS A 498 -6.88 19.26 -27.66
N ALA A 499 -7.98 18.64 -28.13
CA ALA A 499 -8.96 19.32 -28.97
C ALA A 499 -9.66 20.50 -28.27
N ILE A 500 -9.92 20.40 -26.96
CA ILE A 500 -10.45 21.51 -26.16
C ILE A 500 -9.43 22.64 -26.06
N CYS A 501 -8.16 22.31 -25.80
CA CYS A 501 -7.08 23.29 -25.74
C CYS A 501 -6.90 24.03 -27.08
N ASP A 502 -6.89 23.32 -28.20
CA ASP A 502 -6.81 23.90 -29.55
C ASP A 502 -7.96 24.89 -29.81
N CYS A 503 -9.20 24.49 -29.47
CA CYS A 503 -10.38 25.35 -29.60
C CYS A 503 -10.30 26.63 -28.77
N LEU A 504 -9.60 26.59 -27.63
CA LEU A 504 -9.43 27.71 -26.71
C LEU A 504 -8.10 28.45 -26.90
N ASN A 505 -7.30 28.07 -27.90
CA ASN A 505 -5.95 28.58 -28.14
C ASN A 505 -5.02 28.45 -26.91
N ILE A 506 -5.11 27.31 -26.23
CA ILE A 506 -4.27 26.91 -25.10
C ILE A 506 -3.25 25.89 -25.61
N LYS A 507 -1.97 26.00 -25.23
CA LYS A 507 -0.97 24.99 -25.60
C LYS A 507 -1.18 23.72 -24.80
N PHE A 508 -1.12 22.56 -25.43
CA PHE A 508 -1.31 21.27 -24.77
C PHE A 508 -0.15 20.31 -25.04
N ARG A 509 0.29 19.62 -23.99
CA ARG A 509 1.18 18.45 -24.13
C ARG A 509 0.78 17.32 -23.19
N CYS A 510 0.70 16.12 -23.74
CA CYS A 510 0.50 14.88 -23.03
C CYS A 510 1.84 14.14 -22.90
N PHE A 511 2.10 13.58 -21.73
CA PHE A 511 3.28 12.81 -21.39
C PHE A 511 2.87 11.42 -20.91
N LEU A 512 3.20 10.38 -21.68
CA LEU A 512 3.01 9.00 -21.26
C LEU A 512 4.03 8.65 -20.17
N GLN A 513 3.55 8.25 -19.00
CA GLN A 513 4.37 8.04 -17.81
C GLN A 513 5.33 6.84 -17.90
N PRO A 514 6.56 6.93 -17.37
CA PRO A 514 7.39 5.77 -17.03
C PRO A 514 6.77 4.95 -15.90
N MET A 515 6.91 3.63 -15.99
CA MET A 515 6.38 2.67 -15.01
C MET A 515 7.43 1.60 -14.73
N LEU A 516 7.51 1.17 -13.47
CA LEU A 516 8.46 0.15 -13.04
C LEU A 516 8.32 -1.14 -13.85
N PHE A 517 7.10 -1.54 -14.19
CA PHE A 517 6.81 -2.78 -14.93
C PHE A 517 7.30 -2.78 -16.38
N THR A 518 7.59 -1.61 -16.96
CA THR A 518 8.03 -1.52 -18.35
C THR A 518 9.49 -1.15 -18.48
N LYS A 519 10.19 -0.86 -17.37
CA LYS A 519 11.62 -0.57 -17.32
C LYS A 519 12.43 -1.68 -17.99
N ARG A 520 13.39 -1.31 -18.84
CA ARG A 520 14.20 -2.30 -19.58
C ARG A 520 15.30 -2.93 -18.72
N ASN A 521 15.99 -2.13 -17.90
CA ASN A 521 17.12 -2.62 -17.10
C ASN A 521 16.79 -2.49 -15.61
N TYR A 522 16.41 -3.60 -14.97
CA TYR A 522 16.12 -3.65 -13.54
C TYR A 522 17.40 -3.68 -12.71
N CYS A 523 17.44 -2.92 -11.61
CA CYS A 523 18.45 -3.04 -10.57
C CYS A 523 17.90 -3.75 -9.31
N VAL A 524 18.75 -3.96 -8.30
CA VAL A 524 18.36 -4.62 -7.05
C VAL A 524 17.25 -3.84 -6.33
N GLU A 525 17.33 -2.51 -6.29
CA GLU A 525 16.31 -1.67 -5.65
C GLU A 525 14.95 -1.79 -6.34
N ASP A 526 14.92 -1.91 -7.68
CA ASP A 526 13.67 -2.16 -8.40
C ASP A 526 13.07 -3.52 -8.02
N ALA A 527 13.94 -4.53 -7.86
CA ALA A 527 13.54 -5.86 -7.42
C ALA A 527 12.91 -5.85 -6.03
N GLU A 528 13.47 -5.06 -5.12
CA GLU A 528 12.90 -4.87 -3.79
C GLU A 528 11.53 -4.21 -3.83
N VAL A 529 11.31 -3.22 -4.70
CA VAL A 529 10.00 -2.58 -4.88
C VAL A 529 8.99 -3.60 -5.40
N ILE A 530 9.36 -4.40 -6.41
CA ILE A 530 8.50 -5.46 -6.96
C ILE A 530 8.11 -6.46 -5.87
N VAL A 531 9.09 -6.92 -5.08
CA VAL A 531 8.81 -7.82 -3.95
C VAL A 531 7.89 -7.13 -2.95
N LYS A 532 8.15 -5.88 -2.57
CA LYS A 532 7.31 -5.10 -1.65
C LYS A 532 5.85 -5.02 -2.11
N LEU A 533 5.61 -4.81 -3.41
CA LEU A 533 4.27 -4.72 -4.00
C LEU A 533 3.52 -6.05 -4.04
N ASP A 534 4.17 -7.15 -3.62
CA ASP A 534 3.67 -8.51 -3.78
C ASP A 534 3.37 -8.89 -5.24
N VAL A 535 3.94 -8.14 -6.19
CA VAL A 535 3.90 -8.51 -7.59
C VAL A 535 4.94 -9.61 -7.75
N PHE A 536 4.49 -10.86 -7.82
CA PHE A 536 5.36 -12.03 -7.88
C PHE A 536 6.58 -11.83 -8.79
N TRP A 537 7.76 -11.73 -8.19
CA TRP A 537 9.08 -11.63 -8.84
C TRP A 537 9.25 -12.71 -9.93
N ASN A 538 8.80 -13.93 -9.65
CA ASN A 538 8.83 -15.03 -10.60
C ASN A 538 7.98 -14.79 -11.86
N LYS A 539 6.94 -13.94 -11.81
CA LYS A 539 5.99 -13.75 -12.92
C LYS A 539 6.34 -12.56 -13.82
N ILE A 540 6.89 -11.47 -13.29
CA ILE A 540 7.52 -10.44 -14.12
C ILE A 540 8.67 -11.06 -14.94
N MET A 541 9.40 -12.00 -14.34
CA MET A 541 10.43 -12.78 -15.02
C MET A 541 9.90 -13.96 -15.86
N ARG A 542 8.60 -14.32 -15.80
CA ARG A 542 7.99 -15.45 -16.56
C ARG A 542 7.89 -15.22 -18.07
N LYS A 543 8.28 -14.04 -18.58
CA LYS A 543 8.71 -13.94 -19.98
C LYS A 543 9.91 -14.86 -20.29
N TYR A 544 10.48 -15.51 -19.26
CA TYR A 544 11.36 -16.67 -19.28
C TYR A 544 10.74 -17.89 -18.52
N GLN A 545 9.77 -18.56 -19.16
CA GLN A 545 9.35 -19.99 -19.06
C GLN A 545 9.09 -20.71 -17.70
N TYR A 546 7.99 -21.47 -17.69
CA TYR A 546 7.54 -22.55 -16.77
C TYR A 546 6.85 -22.15 -15.44
N VAL A 547 5.51 -22.28 -15.39
CA VAL A 547 4.73 -23.17 -14.50
C VAL A 547 3.29 -23.20 -15.05
N ASN A 548 2.95 -24.19 -15.89
CA ASN A 548 1.59 -24.38 -16.42
C ASN A 548 0.81 -25.53 -15.75
N ASN A 549 1.40 -26.30 -14.83
CA ASN A 549 0.81 -27.57 -14.38
C ASN A 549 0.16 -27.54 -12.99
N TRP A 550 -0.06 -26.38 -12.36
CA TRP A 550 -0.59 -26.34 -10.98
C TRP A 550 -1.81 -25.41 -10.78
N ARG A 551 -2.35 -24.82 -11.86
CA ARG A 551 -3.51 -23.91 -11.80
C ARG A 551 -4.85 -24.58 -11.42
N GLU A 552 -4.90 -25.90 -11.23
CA GLU A 552 -6.18 -26.62 -11.09
C GLU A 552 -6.76 -26.69 -9.66
N ASN A 553 -6.00 -26.39 -8.59
CA ASN A 553 -6.49 -26.60 -7.21
C ASN A 553 -6.48 -25.38 -6.26
N GLU A 554 -6.05 -24.18 -6.68
CA GLU A 554 -6.21 -22.97 -5.87
C GLU A 554 -7.13 -21.96 -6.55
N LYS A 555 -8.40 -21.93 -6.14
CA LYS A 555 -9.39 -20.94 -6.60
C LYS A 555 -9.04 -19.50 -6.17
N TRP A 556 -8.19 -19.32 -5.17
CA TRP A 556 -8.02 -18.03 -4.49
C TRP A 556 -6.86 -17.18 -5.01
N ASN A 557 -5.75 -17.81 -5.43
CA ASN A 557 -4.60 -17.09 -5.98
C ASN A 557 -4.76 -16.68 -7.45
N ASN A 558 -5.81 -17.11 -8.15
CA ASN A 558 -5.95 -16.82 -9.58
C ASN A 558 -6.40 -15.38 -9.88
N LYS A 559 -7.29 -14.76 -9.08
CA LYS A 559 -7.90 -13.46 -9.45
C LYS A 559 -6.96 -12.27 -9.23
N LEU A 560 -6.29 -12.16 -8.08
CA LEU A 560 -5.33 -11.08 -7.83
C LEU A 560 -4.08 -11.24 -8.70
N CYS A 561 -3.61 -12.48 -8.88
CA CYS A 561 -2.53 -12.75 -9.83
C CYS A 561 -2.91 -12.37 -11.27
N SER A 562 -4.12 -12.74 -11.74
CA SER A 562 -4.55 -12.40 -13.10
C SER A 562 -4.69 -10.89 -13.29
N ALA A 563 -5.09 -10.18 -12.25
CA ALA A 563 -5.20 -8.73 -12.23
C ALA A 563 -3.82 -8.05 -12.41
N TRP A 564 -2.80 -8.49 -11.68
CA TRP A 564 -1.43 -7.97 -11.87
C TRP A 564 -0.81 -8.40 -13.20
N GLU A 565 -1.08 -9.62 -13.66
CA GLU A 565 -0.68 -10.08 -15.01
C GLU A 565 -1.25 -9.15 -16.08
N SER A 566 -2.55 -8.83 -16.00
CA SER A 566 -3.24 -7.87 -16.85
C SER A 566 -2.61 -6.47 -16.79
N ILE A 567 -2.29 -5.96 -15.59
CA ILE A 567 -1.59 -4.67 -15.42
C ILE A 567 -0.26 -4.64 -16.18
N VAL A 568 0.58 -5.65 -15.99
CA VAL A 568 1.91 -5.70 -16.64
C VAL A 568 1.78 -5.77 -18.16
N GLU A 569 0.87 -6.61 -18.66
CA GLU A 569 0.57 -6.70 -20.10
C GLU A 569 0.11 -5.36 -20.67
N HIS A 570 -0.82 -4.68 -19.98
CA HIS A 570 -1.28 -3.36 -20.38
C HIS A 570 -0.18 -2.30 -20.29
N ALA A 571 0.69 -2.35 -19.29
CA ALA A 571 1.82 -1.42 -19.20
C ALA A 571 2.74 -1.55 -20.43
N TYR A 572 3.05 -2.78 -20.85
CA TYR A 572 3.80 -3.02 -22.09
C TYR A 572 3.04 -2.55 -23.33
N ASP A 573 1.73 -2.77 -23.40
CA ASP A 573 0.89 -2.27 -24.50
C ASP A 573 0.96 -0.73 -24.60
N PHE A 574 0.83 -0.04 -23.47
CA PHE A 574 0.96 1.41 -23.37
C PHE A 574 2.31 1.89 -23.89
N ARG A 575 3.41 1.28 -23.42
CA ARG A 575 4.77 1.61 -23.87
C ARG A 575 4.92 1.39 -25.38
N ASN A 576 4.58 0.19 -25.86
CA ASN A 576 4.77 -0.20 -27.27
C ASN A 576 3.93 0.62 -28.25
N LYS A 577 2.69 0.97 -27.87
CA LYS A 577 1.83 1.82 -28.70
C LYS A 577 2.19 3.29 -28.57
N GLY A 578 2.60 3.75 -27.39
CA GLY A 578 3.13 5.10 -27.18
C GLY A 578 4.37 5.39 -28.01
N GLU A 579 5.27 4.42 -28.19
CA GLU A 579 6.45 4.53 -29.07
C GLU A 579 6.09 4.75 -30.55
N LYS A 580 4.84 4.48 -30.96
CA LYS A 580 4.35 4.62 -32.34
C LYS A 580 3.57 5.91 -32.57
N ILE A 581 3.33 6.72 -31.54
CA ILE A 581 2.62 7.99 -31.69
C ILE A 581 3.60 9.04 -32.16
N ASP A 582 3.37 9.54 -33.37
CA ASP A 582 4.07 10.69 -33.95
C ASP A 582 3.10 11.89 -33.98
N ALA A 583 3.04 12.62 -32.87
CA ALA A 583 2.20 13.80 -32.73
C ALA A 583 2.90 14.85 -31.86
N GLU A 584 2.89 16.12 -32.28
CA GLU A 584 3.60 17.21 -31.58
C GLU A 584 3.13 17.43 -30.13
N TRP A 585 1.85 17.17 -29.87
CA TRP A 585 1.25 17.28 -28.54
C TRP A 585 1.56 16.08 -27.64
N PHE A 586 2.23 15.04 -28.13
CA PHE A 586 2.49 13.80 -27.40
C PHE A 586 3.98 13.58 -27.17
N VAL A 587 4.35 13.24 -25.94
CA VAL A 587 5.73 12.86 -25.57
C VAL A 587 5.71 11.53 -24.83
N ASN A 588 6.47 10.57 -25.33
CA ASN A 588 6.60 9.27 -24.67
C ASN A 588 7.74 9.32 -23.63
N LEU A 589 7.41 9.39 -22.34
CA LEU A 589 8.37 9.29 -21.25
C LEU A 589 8.48 7.87 -20.67
N SER A 590 7.81 6.86 -21.25
CA SER A 590 7.76 5.51 -20.68
C SER A 590 9.11 4.83 -20.50
N GLY A 591 10.12 5.23 -21.27
CA GLY A 591 11.51 4.75 -21.16
C GLY A 591 12.46 5.66 -20.39
N LEU A 592 11.98 6.73 -19.75
CA LEU A 592 12.82 7.75 -19.10
C LEU A 592 13.79 7.15 -18.05
N PHE A 593 13.37 6.07 -17.40
CA PHE A 593 14.10 5.47 -16.29
C PHE A 593 14.76 4.13 -16.62
N ASP A 594 14.89 3.77 -17.90
CA ASP A 594 15.45 2.47 -18.30
C ASP A 594 16.83 2.20 -17.71
N ASP A 595 17.67 3.23 -17.58
CA ASP A 595 19.07 3.11 -17.14
C ASP A 595 19.33 3.75 -15.77
N VAL A 596 18.28 3.90 -14.95
CA VAL A 596 18.29 4.73 -13.76
C VAL A 596 18.00 3.88 -12.52
N SER A 597 18.99 3.65 -11.65
CA SER A 597 18.83 2.77 -10.48
C SER A 597 18.01 3.40 -9.35
N GLY A 598 17.13 2.60 -8.72
CA GLY A 598 16.51 2.95 -7.44
C GLY A 598 15.62 4.20 -7.45
N VAL A 599 15.04 4.53 -8.61
CA VAL A 599 14.20 5.72 -8.81
C VAL A 599 12.78 5.56 -8.27
N TYR A 600 12.26 4.35 -8.29
CA TYR A 600 10.88 4.03 -7.93
C TYR A 600 10.71 3.79 -6.42
N MET A 601 9.58 4.22 -5.88
CA MET A 601 9.10 3.89 -4.53
C MET A 601 8.07 2.75 -4.53
N ASP A 602 7.31 2.68 -5.62
CA ASP A 602 6.29 1.71 -5.96
C ASP A 602 6.24 1.54 -7.49
N GLU A 603 5.12 1.12 -8.08
CA GLU A 603 5.03 0.89 -9.52
C GLU A 603 5.19 2.14 -10.40
N ALA A 604 5.01 3.35 -9.87
CA ALA A 604 5.01 4.57 -10.67
C ALA A 604 5.47 5.85 -9.95
N HIS A 605 5.36 5.92 -8.63
CA HIS A 605 5.88 7.04 -7.85
C HIS A 605 7.41 6.93 -7.74
N VAL A 606 8.06 8.09 -7.78
CA VAL A 606 9.51 8.21 -7.79
C VAL A 606 10.00 9.13 -6.68
N TYR A 607 11.26 8.97 -6.30
CA TYR A 607 11.96 9.89 -5.40
C TYR A 607 12.07 11.29 -5.99
N GLU A 608 12.33 12.29 -5.13
CA GLU A 608 12.40 13.70 -5.53
C GLU A 608 13.34 13.95 -6.70
N TRP A 609 14.46 13.23 -6.78
CA TRP A 609 15.39 13.32 -7.90
C TRP A 609 14.84 12.69 -9.19
N GLY A 610 13.96 11.69 -9.10
CA GLY A 610 13.22 11.17 -10.25
C GLY A 610 12.18 12.19 -10.75
N ASN A 611 11.50 12.88 -9.81
CA ASN A 611 10.62 14.01 -10.15
C ASN A 611 11.37 15.17 -10.80
N GLN A 612 12.62 15.41 -10.40
CA GLN A 612 13.51 16.36 -11.06
C GLN A 612 13.77 15.98 -12.52
N MET A 613 14.11 14.71 -12.79
CA MET A 613 14.32 14.22 -14.17
C MET A 613 13.06 14.35 -15.04
N ILE A 614 11.88 14.09 -14.47
CA ILE A 614 10.59 14.28 -15.15
C ILE A 614 10.39 15.77 -15.48
N ALA A 615 10.61 16.65 -14.51
CA ALA A 615 10.45 18.10 -14.70
C ALA A 615 11.41 18.66 -15.77
N GLU A 616 12.66 18.18 -15.82
CA GLU A 616 13.63 18.55 -16.85
C GLU A 616 13.15 18.13 -18.24
N LYS A 617 12.67 16.89 -18.40
CA LYS A 617 12.14 16.43 -19.70
C LYS A 617 10.87 17.15 -20.13
N ILE A 618 10.02 17.52 -19.18
CA ILE A 618 8.84 18.33 -19.45
C ILE A 618 9.25 19.76 -19.85
N TYR A 619 10.25 20.35 -19.17
CA TYR A 619 10.80 21.66 -19.52
C TYR A 619 11.38 21.66 -20.93
N ASP A 620 12.25 20.70 -21.29
CA ASP A 620 12.82 20.55 -22.63
C ASP A 620 11.71 20.49 -23.70
N ALA A 621 10.62 19.79 -23.38
CA ALA A 621 9.48 19.67 -24.25
C ALA A 621 8.76 21.01 -24.52
N ILE A 622 8.65 21.87 -23.51
CA ILE A 622 7.88 23.11 -23.63
C ILE A 622 8.74 24.35 -23.84
N GLU A 623 10.07 24.23 -23.86
CA GLU A 623 11.02 25.34 -23.90
C GLU A 623 10.72 26.33 -25.03
N GLN A 624 10.38 25.81 -26.21
CA GLN A 624 10.02 26.63 -27.38
C GLN A 624 8.78 27.51 -27.19
N TRP A 625 7.89 27.20 -26.25
CA TRP A 625 6.72 28.02 -25.92
C TRP A 625 7.02 29.09 -24.87
N LEU A 626 8.18 28.99 -24.20
CA LEU A 626 8.60 29.90 -23.12
C LEU A 626 9.45 31.07 -23.63
N GLN A 627 9.99 30.95 -24.84
CA GLN A 627 10.76 31.98 -25.55
C GLN A 627 9.81 32.97 -26.25
#